data_AF-A0A963SMZ9-F1
#
_entry.id   AF-A0A963SMZ9-F1
#
_cell.length_a   1.000
_cell.length_b   1.000
_cell.length_c   1.000
_cell.angle_alpha   90.00
_cell.angle_beta   90.00
_cell.angle_gamma   90.00
#
_symmetry.space_group_name_H-M   'P 1'
#
loop_
_entity.id
_entity.type
_entity.pdbx_description
1 polymer ?
#
loop_
_entity_poly.entity_id
_entity_poly.type
_entity_poly.pdbx_seq_one_letter_code
_entity_poly.pdbx_strand_id
1 'polypeptide(L)'
;MDDMPNRIRELRQELGLSQEALGNRIGVTKVTISDLERGKMRLDVDYMRRIAHALDVELADLLPTSDNPGALSADERKLIDRLREATPDLREQVHKVADVILPFRGKDD
;
A
#
# COMPACT_ATOMS: atom_id res chain seq x y z
N MET A 1 -16.91 -11.88 12.76
CA MET A 1 -16.14 -10.68 13.08
C MET A 1 -14.77 -10.90 12.49
N ASP A 2 -14.26 -9.97 11.68
CA ASP A 2 -12.83 -9.93 11.41
C ASP A 2 -12.17 -9.51 12.72
N ASP A 3 -11.34 -10.39 13.28
CA ASP A 3 -10.68 -10.10 14.56
C ASP A 3 -9.52 -9.10 14.41
N MET A 4 -9.06 -8.87 13.17
CA MET A 4 -7.97 -7.94 12.84
C MET A 4 -8.09 -7.44 11.39
N PRO A 5 -8.59 -6.22 11.16
CA PRO A 5 -8.77 -5.70 9.80
C PRO A 5 -7.43 -5.49 9.10
N ASN A 6 -7.36 -5.84 7.81
CA ASN A 6 -6.21 -5.62 6.93
C ASN A 6 -6.67 -5.48 5.47
N ARG A 7 -5.76 -5.09 4.58
CA ARG A 7 -6.06 -4.81 3.16
C ARG A 7 -5.58 -5.89 2.18
N ILE A 8 -5.13 -7.05 2.67
CA ILE A 8 -4.58 -8.12 1.83
C ILE A 8 -5.59 -8.54 0.75
N ARG A 9 -6.85 -8.72 1.14
CA ARG A 9 -7.92 -9.16 0.23
C ARG A 9 -8.16 -8.17 -0.90
N GLU A 10 -8.24 -6.89 -0.55
CA GLU A 10 -8.46 -5.78 -1.48
C GLU A 10 -7.34 -5.73 -2.53
N LEU A 11 -6.10 -5.61 -2.06
CA LEU A 11 -4.91 -5.52 -2.91
C LEU A 11 -4.71 -6.77 -3.78
N ARG A 12 -5.01 -7.96 -3.24
CA ARG A 12 -4.98 -9.20 -4.04
C ARG A 12 -6.00 -9.16 -5.18
N GLN A 13 -7.20 -8.65 -4.92
CA GLN A 13 -8.27 -8.58 -5.91
C GLN A 13 -8.00 -7.55 -7.00
N GLU A 14 -7.35 -6.43 -6.67
CA GLU A 14 -6.90 -5.42 -7.65
C GLU A 14 -5.93 -6.03 -8.68
N LEU A 15 -5.10 -6.98 -8.27
CA LEU A 15 -4.21 -7.74 -9.16
C LEU A 15 -4.89 -8.95 -9.84
N GLY A 16 -6.18 -9.17 -9.61
CA GLY A 16 -6.92 -10.31 -10.19
C GLY A 16 -6.46 -11.68 -9.67
N LEU A 17 -5.76 -11.74 -8.53
CA LEU A 17 -5.20 -12.98 -8.00
C LEU A 17 -6.24 -13.75 -7.18
N SER A 18 -6.23 -15.09 -7.26
CA SER A 18 -6.96 -15.94 -6.32
C SER A 18 -6.18 -16.11 -5.00
N GLN A 19 -6.85 -16.50 -3.91
CA GLN A 19 -6.17 -16.83 -2.65
C GLN A 19 -5.13 -17.94 -2.82
N GLU A 20 -5.40 -18.91 -3.70
CA GLU A 20 -4.46 -19.99 -4.03
C GLU A 20 -3.25 -19.45 -4.79
N ALA A 21 -3.44 -18.54 -5.74
CA ALA A 21 -2.34 -17.91 -6.47
C ALA A 21 -1.42 -17.11 -5.54
N LEU A 22 -1.98 -16.31 -4.62
CA LEU A 22 -1.18 -15.59 -3.62
C LEU A 22 -0.46 -16.55 -2.66
N GLY A 23 -1.15 -17.61 -2.22
CA GLY A 23 -0.57 -18.66 -1.39
C GLY A 23 0.65 -19.29 -2.05
N ASN A 24 0.52 -19.70 -3.31
CA ASN A 24 1.62 -20.26 -4.09
C ASN A 24 2.80 -19.28 -4.24
N ARG A 25 2.54 -17.98 -4.47
CA ARG A 25 3.59 -16.96 -4.58
C ARG A 25 4.41 -16.80 -3.31
N ILE A 26 3.78 -16.89 -2.14
CA ILE A 26 4.47 -16.72 -0.87
C ILE A 26 4.85 -18.05 -0.22
N GLY A 27 4.50 -19.21 -0.81
CA GLY A 27 4.83 -20.53 -0.27
C GLY A 27 3.94 -20.97 0.90
N VAL A 28 2.65 -20.64 0.89
CA VAL A 28 1.66 -21.08 1.88
C VAL A 28 0.37 -21.59 1.23
N THR A 29 -0.50 -22.19 2.04
CA THR A 29 -1.77 -22.72 1.54
C THR A 29 -2.80 -21.61 1.30
N LYS A 30 -3.78 -21.87 0.43
CA LYS A 30 -4.98 -21.03 0.28
C LYS A 30 -5.68 -20.77 1.63
N VAL A 31 -5.70 -21.77 2.53
CA VAL A 31 -6.32 -21.65 3.86
C VAL A 31 -5.59 -20.59 4.69
N THR A 32 -4.25 -20.61 4.67
CA THR A 32 -3.42 -19.60 5.34
C THR A 32 -3.75 -18.18 4.86
N ILE A 33 -3.87 -17.97 3.54
CA ILE A 33 -4.29 -16.67 2.98
C ILE A 33 -5.69 -16.29 3.45
N SER A 34 -6.64 -17.23 3.42
CA SER A 34 -8.01 -16.99 3.88
C SER A 34 -8.08 -16.63 5.37
N ASP A 35 -7.25 -17.26 6.22
CA ASP A 35 -7.17 -16.94 7.65
C ASP A 35 -6.52 -15.58 7.91
N LEU A 36 -5.49 -15.21 7.14
CA LEU A 36 -4.89 -13.87 7.18
C LEU A 36 -5.88 -12.79 6.75
N GLU A 37 -6.55 -12.97 5.61
CA GLU A 37 -7.52 -12.00 5.08
C GLU A 37 -8.70 -11.74 6.02
N ARG A 38 -9.06 -12.72 6.86
CA ARG A 38 -10.15 -12.59 7.84
C ARG A 38 -9.67 -12.23 9.25
N GLY A 39 -8.38 -11.97 9.41
CA GLY A 39 -7.77 -11.69 10.72
C GLY A 39 -7.81 -12.86 11.70
N LYS A 40 -8.11 -14.09 11.25
CA LYS A 40 -8.09 -15.30 12.10
C LYS A 40 -6.68 -15.75 12.42
N MET A 41 -5.73 -15.42 11.54
CA MET A 41 -4.30 -15.56 11.79
C MET A 41 -3.69 -14.18 11.89
N ARG A 42 -2.81 -13.98 12.89
CA ARG A 42 -2.10 -12.72 13.07
C ARG A 42 -1.19 -12.46 11.87
N LEU A 43 -1.32 -11.26 11.31
CA LEU A 43 -0.42 -10.75 10.29
C LEU A 43 0.86 -10.23 10.97
N ASP A 44 1.90 -11.04 10.99
CA ASP A 44 3.22 -10.62 11.47
C ASP A 44 4.08 -10.00 10.36
N VAL A 45 5.24 -9.45 10.75
CA VAL A 45 6.14 -8.75 9.83
C VAL A 45 6.70 -9.67 8.73
N ASP A 46 6.87 -10.97 8.96
CA ASP A 46 7.35 -11.91 7.94
C ASP A 46 6.29 -12.11 6.85
N TYR A 47 5.05 -12.38 7.26
CA TYR A 47 3.92 -12.41 6.34
C TYR A 47 3.73 -11.10 5.61
N MET A 48 3.81 -9.97 6.32
CA MET A 48 3.72 -8.64 5.68
C MET A 48 4.78 -8.47 4.60
N ARG A 49 6.05 -8.81 4.85
CA ARG A 49 7.11 -8.71 3.83
C ARG A 49 6.83 -9.57 2.62
N ARG A 50 6.49 -10.85 2.84
CA ARG A 50 6.25 -11.82 1.76
C ARG A 50 5.04 -11.43 0.91
N ILE A 51 3.95 -11.00 1.56
CA ILE A 51 2.73 -10.57 0.89
C ILE A 51 2.93 -9.26 0.16
N ALA A 52 3.53 -8.26 0.80
CA ALA A 52 3.82 -6.97 0.18
C ALA A 52 4.67 -7.13 -1.09
N HIS A 53 5.72 -7.95 -1.02
CA HIS A 53 6.53 -8.28 -2.19
C HIS A 53 5.72 -9.02 -3.28
N ALA A 54 4.87 -9.99 -2.90
CA ALA A 54 4.07 -10.75 -3.87
C ALA A 54 2.95 -9.93 -4.54
N LEU A 55 2.53 -8.83 -3.89
CA LEU A 55 1.52 -7.90 -4.36
C LEU A 55 2.12 -6.59 -4.92
N ASP A 56 3.44 -6.43 -4.91
CA ASP A 56 4.14 -5.21 -5.37
C ASP A 56 3.65 -3.91 -4.68
N VAL A 57 3.57 -3.96 -3.35
CA VAL A 57 3.14 -2.83 -2.50
C VAL A 57 4.11 -2.63 -1.33
N GLU A 58 3.99 -1.50 -0.61
CA GLU A 58 4.72 -1.30 0.63
C GLU A 58 4.04 -2.06 1.79
N LEU A 59 4.80 -2.42 2.84
CA LEU A 59 4.25 -3.13 4.00
C LEU A 59 3.07 -2.39 4.65
N ALA A 60 3.16 -1.05 4.69
CA ALA A 60 2.14 -0.20 5.27
C ALA A 60 0.83 -0.24 4.48
N ASP A 61 0.86 -0.53 3.17
CA ASP A 61 -0.34 -0.61 2.35
C ASP A 61 -1.24 -1.79 2.75
N LEU A 62 -0.67 -2.82 3.39
CA LEU A 62 -1.41 -3.97 3.94
C LEU A 62 -2.25 -3.62 5.18
N LEU A 63 -1.94 -2.49 5.84
CA LEU A 63 -2.63 -2.04 7.05
C LEU A 63 -3.97 -1.38 6.70
N PRO A 64 -4.97 -1.46 7.60
CA PRO A 64 -6.21 -0.72 7.43
C PRO A 64 -5.97 0.79 7.48
N THR A 65 -6.87 1.58 6.90
CA THR A 65 -6.76 3.05 6.85
C THR A 65 -6.64 3.70 8.24
N SER A 66 -7.15 3.06 9.30
CA SER A 66 -6.98 3.52 10.68
C SER A 66 -5.50 3.56 11.10
N ASP A 67 -4.71 2.61 10.60
CA ASP A 67 -3.33 2.38 10.99
C ASP A 67 -2.35 2.92 9.93
N ASN A 68 -2.83 3.13 8.70
CA ASN A 68 -2.13 3.81 7.62
C ASN A 68 -3.01 4.90 6.96
N PRO A 69 -3.28 6.01 7.67
CA PRO A 69 -4.08 7.12 7.13
C PRO A 69 -3.37 7.87 5.99
N GLY A 70 -2.06 7.69 5.84
CA GLY A 70 -1.24 8.28 4.77
C GLY A 70 -1.03 7.36 3.57
N ALA A 71 -1.84 6.30 3.41
CA ALA A 71 -1.77 5.41 2.26
C ALA A 71 -1.96 6.21 0.96
N LEU A 72 -0.96 6.17 0.09
CA LEU A 72 -1.01 6.89 -1.17
C LEU A 72 -1.93 6.16 -2.15
N SER A 73 -2.79 6.90 -2.82
CA SER A 73 -3.50 6.44 -4.01
C SER A 73 -2.52 6.06 -5.13
N ALA A 74 -2.99 5.29 -6.10
CA ALA A 74 -2.19 4.92 -7.27
C ALA A 74 -1.67 6.12 -8.07
N ASP A 75 -2.39 7.24 -8.05
CA ASP A 75 -1.96 8.48 -8.71
C ASP A 75 -0.86 9.20 -7.91
N GLU A 76 -1.07 9.36 -6.59
CA GLU A 76 -0.07 9.94 -5.69
C GLU A 76 1.24 9.14 -5.69
N ARG A 77 1.14 7.81 -5.75
CA ARG A 77 2.31 6.90 -5.85
C ARG A 77 3.15 7.23 -7.09
N LYS A 78 2.51 7.34 -8.26
CA LYS A 78 3.20 7.68 -9.52
C LYS A 78 3.90 9.03 -9.45
N LEU A 79 3.29 10.02 -8.82
CA LEU A 79 3.91 11.33 -8.64
C LEU A 79 5.14 11.24 -7.72
N ILE A 80 5.01 10.53 -6.60
CA ILE A 80 6.09 10.38 -5.62
C ILE A 80 7.26 9.58 -6.18
N ASP A 81 7.02 8.52 -6.96
CA ASP A 81 8.09 7.73 -7.58
C ASP A 81 8.89 8.57 -8.57
N ARG A 82 8.22 9.36 -9.43
CA ARG A 82 8.89 10.33 -10.31
C ARG A 82 9.72 11.35 -9.54
N LEU A 83 9.21 11.84 -8.40
CA LEU A 83 9.94 12.78 -7.56
C LEU A 83 11.17 12.14 -6.90
N ARG A 84 11.08 10.87 -6.47
CA ARG A 84 12.18 10.10 -5.88
C ARG A 84 13.30 9.84 -6.88
N GLU A 85 12.96 9.64 -8.15
CA GLU A 85 13.91 9.42 -9.26
C GLU A 85 14.52 10.72 -9.81
N ALA A 86 13.88 11.86 -9.60
CA ALA A 86 14.33 13.15 -10.13
C ALA A 86 15.67 13.61 -9.51
N THR A 87 16.44 14.39 -10.28
CA THR A 87 17.65 15.08 -9.80
C THR A 87 17.28 16.18 -8.80
N PRO A 88 18.20 16.65 -7.94
CA PRO A 88 17.93 17.74 -6.99
C PRO A 88 17.33 18.99 -7.66
N ASP A 89 17.87 19.43 -8.80
CA ASP A 89 17.38 20.60 -9.53
C ASP A 89 15.94 20.41 -10.05
N LEU A 90 15.62 19.22 -10.56
CA LEU A 90 14.27 18.91 -11.02
C LEU A 90 13.27 18.83 -9.86
N ARG A 91 13.68 18.29 -8.71
CA ARG A 91 12.83 18.31 -7.49
C ARG A 91 12.53 19.75 -7.05
N GLU A 92 13.53 20.63 -7.07
CA GLU A 92 13.34 22.04 -6.75
C GLU A 92 12.34 22.71 -7.72
N GLN A 93 12.43 22.40 -9.01
CA GLN A 93 11.46 22.89 -10.00
C GLN A 93 10.04 22.37 -9.73
N VAL A 94 9.89 21.08 -9.38
CA VAL A 94 8.59 20.51 -9.00
C VAL A 94 7.99 21.25 -7.80
N HIS A 95 8.80 21.54 -6.77
CA HIS A 95 8.34 22.32 -5.61
C HIS A 95 7.86 23.72 -6.00
N LYS A 96 8.63 24.45 -6.81
CA LYS A 96 8.24 25.80 -7.29
C LYS A 96 6.92 25.77 -8.05
N VAL A 97 6.72 24.78 -8.92
CA VAL A 97 5.48 24.64 -9.69
C VAL A 97 4.31 24.27 -8.77
N ALA A 98 4.52 23.36 -7.82
CA ALA A 98 3.51 22.96 -6.85
C ALA A 98 3.04 24.15 -6.01
N ASP A 99 3.95 25.00 -5.53
CA ASP A 99 3.61 26.20 -4.74
C ASP A 99 2.76 27.21 -5.53
N VAL A 100 2.96 27.28 -6.85
CA VAL A 100 2.20 28.18 -7.74
C VAL A 100 0.81 27.63 -8.05
N ILE A 101 0.69 26.33 -8.31
CA ILE A 101 -0.56 25.69 -8.77
C ILE A 101 -1.46 25.31 -7.59
N LEU A 102 -0.86 24.88 -6.48
CA LEU A 102 -1.52 24.46 -5.25
C LEU A 102 -1.11 25.42 -4.13
N PRO A 103 -1.46 26.72 -4.21
CA PRO A 103 -1.12 27.65 -3.15
C PRO A 103 -1.71 27.12 -1.84
N PHE A 104 -0.86 26.98 -0.82
CA PHE A 104 -1.24 26.43 0.47
C PHE A 104 -2.45 27.19 1.02
N ARG A 105 -3.63 26.59 0.92
CA ARG A 105 -4.81 27.05 1.67
C ARG A 105 -4.69 26.40 3.04
N GLY A 106 -4.21 27.17 4.01
CA GLY A 106 -4.18 26.74 5.39
C GLY A 106 -5.55 26.18 5.78
N LYS A 107 -5.53 25.08 6.53
CA LYS A 107 -6.73 24.43 7.05
C LYS A 107 -7.27 25.23 8.23
N ASP A 108 -7.58 26.51 8.02
CA ASP A 108 -8.14 27.47 8.99
C ASP A 108 -8.80 28.66 8.24
N ASP A 109 -9.80 28.38 7.40
CA ASP A 109 -10.84 29.34 6.97
C ASP A 109 -12.22 28.70 7.18
#